data_AF-A0A3D0DKB4-F1
#
_entry.id   AF-A0A3D0DKB4-F1
#
_cell.length_a   1.000
_cell.length_b   1.000
_cell.length_c   1.000
_cell.angle_alpha   90.00
_cell.angle_beta   90.00
_cell.angle_gamma   90.00
#
_symmetry.space_group_name_H-M   'P 1'
#
loop_
_entity.id
_entity.type
_entity.pdbx_description
1 polymer ?
#
loop_
_entity_poly.entity_id
_entity_poly.type
_entity_poly.pdbx_seq_one_letter_code
_entity_poly.pdbx_strand_id
1 'polypeptide(L)'
;ALQHNNSYNETVYSFVNNIVTPEGGMHLTGFRSAITKVFNDYARGSKMLKEKDDNLSGEDLREGLTAIISVKIEDPQFEGQTKQKLGNAPARTAVESVMNEQLVYFLEQNPSVARAIVDKAITAQRARIAARKARDVARKNNLSEGMSLPGKLADCSDKNPKNCEIYIVEGDSAGGSAKTARNRATQAILPLRGKILNVEKARIDHILENKEIQAMITAFGTGIHENFDIEKLRYDKIIIMTDADVDGAHIATLLLTFFYRFMPELIRQGHVYLAQPPLYRLEKNKKIWYAYSDDELASIIEEVGRDQNNKVQRYKGLGEMDADQLWDTTMDPEKRILLRVSMTGEDEAEVDMTFNVLMGDNVEPRKKFIEENAKFVKNLDI
;
A
#
# COMPACT_ATOMS: atom_id res chain seq x y z
N ALA A 1 20.96 13.31 -11.97
CA ALA A 1 20.98 12.12 -12.84
C ALA A 1 19.56 11.59 -12.99
N LEU A 2 19.19 11.05 -14.16
CA LEU A 2 17.85 10.53 -14.43
C LEU A 2 17.93 9.28 -15.31
N GLN A 3 17.04 8.31 -15.06
CA GLN A 3 16.90 7.10 -15.86
C GLN A 3 15.46 6.58 -15.79
N HIS A 4 14.85 6.33 -16.93
CA HIS A 4 13.59 5.58 -17.00
C HIS A 4 13.86 4.07 -16.98
N ASN A 5 12.95 3.34 -16.35
CA ASN A 5 12.95 1.88 -16.28
C ASN A 5 11.58 1.33 -16.69
N ASN A 6 11.41 0.00 -16.65
CA ASN A 6 10.17 -0.67 -17.07
C ASN A 6 9.09 -0.69 -15.97
N SER A 7 9.39 -0.25 -14.74
CA SER A 7 8.42 -0.19 -13.66
C SER A 7 7.40 0.93 -13.87
N TYR A 8 6.36 0.94 -13.05
CA TYR A 8 5.31 1.97 -13.12
C TYR A 8 5.47 3.05 -12.05
N ASN A 9 6.42 2.91 -11.12
CA ASN A 9 6.57 3.80 -9.98
C ASN A 9 7.59 4.92 -10.26
N GLU A 10 7.30 6.14 -9.78
CA GLU A 10 8.26 7.25 -9.73
C GLU A 10 9.13 7.10 -8.47
N THR A 11 10.45 7.11 -8.63
CA THR A 11 11.41 7.10 -7.52
C THR A 11 12.35 8.29 -7.64
N VAL A 12 12.05 9.38 -6.95
CA VAL A 12 12.84 10.63 -7.03
C VAL A 12 13.39 11.01 -5.67
N TYR A 13 14.72 11.05 -5.55
CA TYR A 13 15.42 11.52 -4.37
C TYR A 13 15.95 12.94 -4.60
N SER A 14 15.68 13.83 -3.65
CA SER A 14 16.09 15.23 -3.76
C SER A 14 16.94 15.66 -2.57
N PHE A 15 17.98 16.45 -2.87
CA PHE A 15 19.01 16.88 -1.93
C PHE A 15 19.36 18.35 -2.12
N VAL A 16 19.59 19.04 -1.00
CA VAL A 16 20.11 20.42 -0.95
C VAL A 16 21.32 20.41 -0.05
N ASN A 17 22.50 20.74 -0.57
CA ASN A 17 23.75 20.75 0.21
C ASN A 17 24.02 19.43 0.98
N ASN A 18 23.75 18.28 0.35
CA ASN A 18 23.84 16.93 0.93
C ASN A 18 22.79 16.59 2.00
N ILE A 19 21.81 17.46 2.24
CA ILE A 19 20.67 17.20 3.13
C ILE A 19 19.51 16.69 2.28
N VAL A 20 18.88 15.60 2.70
CA VAL A 20 17.72 15.02 2.03
C VAL A 20 16.50 15.92 2.23
N THR A 21 15.74 16.17 1.18
CA THR A 21 14.48 16.94 1.24
C THR A 21 13.29 16.01 0.93
N PRO A 22 12.77 15.26 1.93
CA PRO A 22 11.71 14.26 1.72
C PRO A 22 10.38 14.91 1.26
N GLU A 23 10.10 16.13 1.70
CA GLU A 23 8.93 16.90 1.24
C GLU A 23 9.21 17.68 -0.07
N GLY A 24 10.40 17.53 -0.65
CA GLY A 24 10.81 18.17 -1.89
C GLY A 24 11.09 19.67 -1.75
N GLY A 25 10.46 20.48 -2.59
CA GLY A 25 10.64 21.94 -2.61
C GLY A 25 10.83 22.52 -4.00
N MET A 26 11.26 23.78 -4.04
CA MET A 26 11.34 24.58 -5.27
C MET A 26 12.21 23.95 -6.38
N HIS A 27 13.34 23.32 -6.01
CA HIS A 27 14.22 22.57 -6.93
C HIS A 27 13.49 21.38 -7.58
N LEU A 28 12.76 20.59 -6.78
CA LEU A 28 11.99 19.45 -7.29
C LEU A 28 10.83 19.91 -8.17
N THR A 29 10.14 21.00 -7.81
CA THR A 29 9.09 21.60 -8.63
C THR A 29 9.65 22.03 -9.99
N GLY A 30 10.79 22.72 -10.02
CA GLY A 30 11.44 23.14 -11.27
C GLY A 30 11.80 21.96 -12.17
N PHE A 31 12.36 20.89 -11.60
CA PHE A 31 12.64 19.65 -12.31
C PHE A 31 11.39 19.01 -12.93
N ARG A 32 10.30 18.89 -12.15
CA ARG A 32 9.04 18.30 -12.61
C ARG A 32 8.38 19.13 -13.72
N SER A 33 8.41 20.46 -13.59
CA SER A 33 7.91 21.38 -14.61
C SER A 33 8.71 21.24 -15.91
N ALA A 34 10.04 21.23 -15.83
CA ALA A 34 10.90 21.11 -17.00
C ALA A 34 10.70 19.78 -17.75
N ILE A 35 10.65 18.65 -17.05
CA ILE A 35 10.36 17.34 -17.68
C ILE A 35 9.04 17.40 -18.44
N THR A 36 7.98 17.90 -17.80
CA THR A 36 6.65 17.93 -18.41
C THR A 36 6.65 18.77 -19.68
N LYS A 37 7.29 19.94 -19.64
CA LYS A 37 7.36 20.86 -20.79
C LYS A 37 8.19 20.27 -21.93
N VAL A 38 9.45 19.91 -21.66
CA VAL A 38 10.42 19.47 -22.67
C VAL A 38 9.94 18.24 -23.42
N PHE A 39 9.42 17.23 -22.72
CA PHE A 39 8.92 16.03 -23.38
C PHE A 39 7.67 16.28 -24.23
N ASN A 40 6.75 17.15 -23.79
CA ASN A 40 5.59 17.52 -24.61
C ASN A 40 6.01 18.29 -25.86
N ASP A 41 6.90 19.28 -25.72
CA ASP A 41 7.42 20.06 -26.84
C ASP A 41 8.12 19.14 -27.86
N TYR A 42 8.96 18.22 -27.38
CA TYR A 42 9.63 17.22 -28.22
C TYR A 42 8.63 16.27 -28.90
N ALA A 43 7.64 15.74 -28.17
CA ALA A 43 6.64 14.82 -28.71
C ALA A 43 5.77 15.47 -29.79
N ARG A 44 5.47 16.76 -29.66
CA ARG A 44 4.76 17.55 -30.68
C ARG A 44 5.65 17.81 -31.90
N GLY A 45 6.88 18.28 -31.68
CA GLY A 45 7.84 18.57 -32.75
C GLY A 45 8.20 17.36 -33.60
N SER A 46 8.35 16.19 -32.95
CA SER A 46 8.62 14.90 -33.61
C SER A 46 7.37 14.19 -34.15
N LYS A 47 6.18 14.80 -34.04
CA LYS A 47 4.87 14.26 -34.47
C LYS A 47 4.49 12.92 -33.81
N MET A 48 5.07 12.61 -32.66
CA MET A 48 4.69 11.46 -31.85
C MET A 48 3.31 11.66 -31.20
N LEU A 49 2.97 12.92 -30.89
CA LEU A 49 1.67 13.32 -30.38
C LEU A 49 1.00 14.22 -31.43
N LYS A 50 -0.20 13.84 -31.91
CA LYS A 50 -0.89 14.58 -32.97
C LYS A 50 -1.50 15.86 -32.39
N GLU A 51 -1.72 16.89 -33.21
CA GLU A 51 -2.29 18.17 -32.73
C GLU A 51 -3.58 18.01 -31.91
N LYS A 52 -4.44 17.07 -32.31
CA LYS A 52 -5.71 16.76 -31.64
C LYS A 52 -5.58 15.95 -30.34
N ASP A 53 -4.42 15.36 -30.08
CA ASP A 53 -4.22 14.53 -28.89
C ASP A 53 -3.92 15.44 -27.69
N ASP A 54 -4.39 15.08 -26.50
CA ASP A 54 -4.13 15.82 -25.27
C ASP A 54 -2.65 15.72 -24.88
N ASN A 55 -2.11 16.79 -24.28
CA ASN A 55 -0.75 16.77 -23.73
C ASN A 55 -0.60 15.68 -22.66
N LEU A 56 0.60 15.09 -22.61
CA LEU A 56 0.98 14.14 -21.57
C LEU A 56 1.09 14.89 -20.24
N SER A 57 0.48 14.34 -19.20
CA SER A 57 0.63 14.93 -17.86
C SER A 57 2.01 14.65 -17.29
N GLY A 58 2.39 15.40 -16.26
CA GLY A 58 3.67 15.17 -15.59
C GLY A 58 3.76 13.77 -14.95
N GLU A 59 2.64 13.19 -14.49
CA GLU A 59 2.61 11.82 -13.96
C GLU A 59 2.89 10.80 -15.06
N ASP A 60 2.24 10.94 -16.21
CA ASP A 60 2.41 10.04 -17.36
C ASP A 60 3.89 9.97 -17.80
N LEU A 61 4.60 11.11 -17.73
CA LEU A 61 6.01 11.23 -18.12
C LEU A 61 7.00 10.75 -17.05
N ARG A 62 6.59 10.74 -15.77
CA ARG A 62 7.43 10.29 -14.65
C ARG A 62 7.19 8.83 -14.27
N GLU A 63 6.27 8.14 -14.94
CA GLU A 63 6.02 6.72 -14.75
C GLU A 63 7.29 5.88 -15.01
N GLY A 64 7.80 5.21 -13.97
CA GLY A 64 9.07 4.46 -14.01
C GLY A 64 10.31 5.34 -14.13
N LEU A 65 10.23 6.63 -13.77
CA LEU A 65 11.39 7.50 -13.68
C LEU A 65 12.10 7.30 -12.33
N THR A 66 13.39 7.00 -12.39
CA THR A 66 14.29 7.10 -11.25
C THR A 66 15.19 8.32 -11.42
N ALA A 67 15.19 9.24 -10.45
CA ALA A 67 16.03 10.43 -10.51
C ALA A 67 16.65 10.82 -9.17
N ILE A 68 17.86 11.36 -9.25
CA ILE A 68 18.57 11.97 -8.12
C ILE A 68 18.85 13.42 -8.48
N ILE A 69 18.30 14.33 -7.68
CA ILE A 69 18.39 15.77 -7.85
C ILE A 69 19.17 16.34 -6.67
N SER A 70 20.37 16.83 -6.92
CA SER A 70 21.20 17.46 -5.89
C SER A 70 21.53 18.88 -6.29
N VAL A 71 21.11 19.85 -5.48
CA VAL A 71 21.42 21.27 -5.68
C VAL A 71 22.37 21.78 -4.61
N LYS A 72 23.20 22.76 -4.98
CA LYS A 72 24.08 23.49 -4.06
C LYS A 72 23.62 24.93 -4.01
N ILE A 73 23.36 25.44 -2.82
CA ILE A 73 22.80 26.78 -2.58
C ILE A 73 23.60 27.40 -1.43
N GLU A 74 24.06 28.65 -1.59
CA GLU A 74 24.81 29.35 -0.55
C GLU A 74 23.95 29.59 0.71
N ASP A 75 22.78 30.20 0.53
CA ASP A 75 21.83 30.51 1.60
C ASP A 75 20.52 29.71 1.44
N PRO A 76 20.48 28.42 1.84
CA PRO A 76 19.28 27.61 1.73
C PRO A 76 18.24 28.01 2.79
N GLN A 77 17.03 28.31 2.33
CA GLN A 77 15.84 28.60 3.11
C GLN A 77 14.89 27.41 3.03
N PHE A 78 14.53 26.85 4.18
CA PHE A 78 13.61 25.73 4.27
C PHE A 78 12.27 26.17 4.86
N GLU A 79 11.19 25.52 4.43
CA GLU A 79 9.89 25.64 5.08
C GLU A 79 9.89 24.83 6.38
N GLY A 80 9.47 25.46 7.48
CA GLY A 80 9.39 24.81 8.79
C GLY A 80 10.73 24.57 9.47
N GLN A 81 10.68 23.97 10.66
CA GLN A 81 11.85 23.74 11.51
C GLN A 81 12.69 22.53 11.07
N THR A 82 12.08 21.56 10.38
CA THR A 82 12.65 20.24 10.10
C THR A 82 13.54 20.16 8.85
N LYS A 83 13.84 21.28 8.16
CA LYS A 83 14.64 21.31 6.91
C LYS A 83 14.16 20.30 5.83
N GLN A 84 12.88 19.96 5.84
CA GLN A 84 12.33 18.90 4.98
C GLN A 84 11.99 19.39 3.56
N LYS A 85 11.72 20.68 3.39
CA LYS A 85 11.26 21.27 2.13
C LYS A 85 11.99 22.56 1.78
N LEU A 86 12.54 22.65 0.57
CA LEU A 86 13.26 23.85 0.11
C LEU A 86 12.29 24.96 -0.34
N GLY A 87 12.45 26.16 0.24
CA GLY A 87 11.65 27.35 -0.05
C GLY A 87 12.28 28.38 -1.00
N ASN A 88 13.57 28.26 -1.37
CA ASN A 88 14.22 29.24 -2.25
C ASN A 88 13.59 29.25 -3.65
N ALA A 89 12.78 30.26 -3.97
CA ALA A 89 12.18 30.44 -5.30
C ALA A 89 13.22 30.44 -6.45
N PRO A 90 14.43 31.04 -6.31
CA PRO A 90 15.46 30.97 -7.37
C PRO A 90 15.93 29.55 -7.70
N ALA A 91 15.82 28.60 -6.78
CA ALA A 91 16.20 27.21 -7.04
C ALA A 91 15.30 26.58 -8.11
N ARG A 92 14.02 26.97 -8.17
CA ARG A 92 13.08 26.50 -9.18
C ARG A 92 13.54 26.92 -10.57
N THR A 93 13.76 28.21 -10.77
CA THR A 93 14.13 28.77 -12.09
C THR A 93 15.51 28.28 -12.53
N ALA A 94 16.46 28.15 -11.61
CA ALA A 94 17.78 27.60 -11.91
C ALA A 94 17.71 26.15 -12.41
N VAL A 95 17.01 25.27 -11.69
CA VAL A 95 16.86 23.86 -12.09
C VAL A 95 16.08 23.74 -13.40
N GLU A 96 15.00 24.52 -13.53
CA GLU A 96 14.18 24.52 -14.75
C GLU A 96 14.97 24.97 -15.97
N SER A 97 15.80 26.00 -15.86
CA SER A 97 16.67 26.47 -16.95
C SER A 97 17.66 25.40 -17.40
N VAL A 98 18.38 24.77 -16.46
CA VAL A 98 19.35 23.72 -16.77
C VAL A 98 18.67 22.52 -17.42
N MET A 99 17.53 22.11 -16.89
CA MET A 99 16.78 20.98 -17.43
C MET A 99 16.22 21.28 -18.82
N ASN A 100 15.66 22.47 -19.06
CA ASN A 100 15.13 22.85 -20.36
C ASN A 100 16.20 22.83 -21.46
N GLU A 101 17.44 23.19 -21.15
CA GLU A 101 18.54 23.17 -22.11
C GLU A 101 19.11 21.75 -22.30
N GLN A 102 19.52 21.10 -21.20
CA GLN A 102 20.27 19.85 -21.26
C GLN A 102 19.38 18.66 -21.66
N LEU A 103 18.11 18.66 -21.24
CA LEU A 103 17.19 17.59 -21.61
C LEU A 103 16.82 17.66 -23.09
N VAL A 104 16.61 18.87 -23.65
CA VAL A 104 16.38 19.03 -25.10
C VAL A 104 17.56 18.48 -25.88
N TYR A 105 18.78 18.88 -25.52
CA TYR A 105 19.99 18.38 -26.16
C TYR A 105 20.08 16.84 -26.12
N PHE A 106 19.81 16.24 -24.96
CA PHE A 106 19.80 14.79 -24.80
C PHE A 106 18.77 14.09 -25.70
N LEU A 107 17.53 14.60 -25.78
CA LEU A 107 16.46 14.00 -26.58
C LEU A 107 16.74 14.10 -28.08
N GLU A 108 17.31 15.22 -28.54
CA GLU A 108 17.74 15.40 -29.94
C GLU A 108 18.89 14.43 -30.30
N GLN A 109 19.82 14.20 -29.39
CA GLN A 109 20.93 13.26 -29.61
C GLN A 109 20.54 11.80 -29.51
N ASN A 110 19.48 11.48 -28.76
CA ASN A 110 19.04 10.11 -28.51
C ASN A 110 17.57 9.88 -28.90
N PRO A 111 17.20 9.99 -30.19
CA PRO A 111 15.81 9.89 -30.62
C PRO A 111 15.14 8.54 -30.30
N SER A 112 15.90 7.46 -30.28
CA SER A 112 15.39 6.12 -29.92
C SER A 112 14.95 6.06 -28.45
N VAL A 113 15.73 6.65 -27.55
CA VAL A 113 15.43 6.73 -26.11
C VAL A 113 14.26 7.67 -25.88
N ALA A 114 14.28 8.84 -26.52
CA ALA A 114 13.18 9.81 -26.45
C ALA A 114 11.86 9.16 -26.89
N ARG A 115 11.88 8.42 -28.01
CA ARG A 115 10.71 7.69 -28.51
C ARG A 115 10.20 6.67 -27.50
N ALA A 116 11.08 5.84 -26.95
CA ALA A 116 10.68 4.83 -25.97
C ALA A 116 10.00 5.44 -24.73
N ILE A 117 10.52 6.56 -24.22
CA ILE A 117 9.94 7.27 -23.07
C ILE A 117 8.57 7.85 -23.42
N VAL A 118 8.44 8.52 -24.57
CA VAL A 118 7.17 9.12 -25.00
C VAL A 118 6.11 8.05 -25.27
N ASP A 119 6.47 6.93 -25.92
CA ASP A 119 5.53 5.82 -26.18
C ASP A 119 5.04 5.18 -24.87
N LYS A 120 5.94 5.04 -23.89
CA LYS A 120 5.57 4.60 -22.54
C LYS A 120 4.59 5.58 -21.89
N ALA A 121 4.88 6.88 -21.95
CA ALA A 121 4.01 7.91 -21.38
C ALA A 121 2.64 7.99 -22.08
N ILE A 122 2.56 7.80 -23.40
CA ILE A 122 1.28 7.68 -24.13
C ILE A 122 0.49 6.47 -23.62
N THR A 123 1.18 5.36 -23.37
CA THR A 123 0.57 4.13 -22.84
C THR A 123 0.07 4.31 -21.41
N ALA A 124 0.81 5.06 -20.59
CA ALA A 124 0.41 5.49 -19.24
C ALA A 124 -0.82 6.42 -19.28
N GLN A 125 -0.81 7.44 -20.14
CA GLN A 125 -1.93 8.38 -20.33
C GLN A 125 -3.22 7.65 -20.72
N ARG A 126 -3.13 6.69 -21.66
CA ARG A 126 -4.29 5.86 -22.05
C ARG A 126 -4.84 5.05 -20.89
N ALA A 127 -3.97 4.41 -20.12
CA ALA A 127 -4.36 3.65 -18.93
C ALA A 127 -5.02 4.56 -17.88
N ARG A 128 -4.45 5.74 -17.60
CA ARG A 128 -5.02 6.73 -16.67
C ARG A 128 -6.40 7.23 -17.11
N ILE A 129 -6.56 7.54 -18.40
CA ILE A 129 -7.86 7.96 -18.95
C ILE A 129 -8.88 6.81 -18.89
N ALA A 130 -8.48 5.59 -19.22
CA ALA A 130 -9.34 4.41 -19.11
C ALA A 130 -9.78 4.16 -17.66
N ALA A 131 -8.83 4.19 -16.73
CA ALA A 131 -9.08 4.08 -15.30
C ALA A 131 -10.02 5.19 -14.80
N ARG A 132 -9.82 6.45 -15.22
CA ARG A 132 -10.70 7.57 -14.85
C ARG A 132 -12.12 7.35 -15.40
N LYS A 133 -12.27 6.93 -16.65
CA LYS A 133 -13.57 6.61 -17.24
C LYS A 133 -14.26 5.46 -16.51
N ALA A 134 -13.53 4.39 -16.18
CA ALA A 134 -14.04 3.27 -15.41
C ALA A 134 -14.50 3.71 -14.01
N ARG A 135 -13.73 4.56 -13.33
CA ARG A 135 -14.10 5.19 -12.05
C ARG A 135 -15.32 6.09 -12.19
N ASP A 136 -15.41 6.92 -13.22
CA ASP A 136 -16.54 7.85 -13.44
C ASP A 136 -17.84 7.09 -13.73
N VAL A 137 -17.77 5.98 -14.47
CA VAL A 137 -18.91 5.06 -14.69
C VAL A 137 -19.30 4.39 -13.38
N ALA A 138 -18.34 3.86 -12.62
CA ALA A 138 -18.61 3.27 -11.30
C ALA A 138 -19.21 4.30 -10.32
N ARG A 139 -18.73 5.55 -10.33
CA ARG A 139 -19.22 6.64 -9.49
C ARG A 139 -20.62 7.09 -9.90
N LYS A 140 -20.92 7.18 -11.19
CA LYS A 140 -22.27 7.50 -11.69
C LYS A 140 -23.27 6.40 -11.33
N ASN A 141 -22.87 5.14 -11.40
CA ASN A 141 -23.70 4.02 -10.96
C ASN A 141 -23.96 4.11 -9.44
N ASN A 142 -22.95 4.44 -8.63
CA ASN A 142 -23.08 4.66 -7.18
C ASN A 142 -23.89 5.91 -6.77
N LEU A 143 -24.09 6.88 -7.68
CA LEU A 143 -24.93 8.06 -7.48
C LEU A 143 -26.39 7.81 -7.85
N SER A 144 -26.64 6.89 -8.78
CA SER A 144 -27.99 6.53 -9.25
C SER A 144 -28.62 5.45 -8.39
N GLU A 145 -27.79 4.55 -7.85
CA GLU A 145 -28.13 3.58 -6.81
C GLU A 145 -27.33 3.95 -5.56
N GLY A 146 -27.94 4.68 -4.62
CA GLY A 146 -27.23 5.31 -3.50
C GLY A 146 -26.21 4.38 -2.83
N MET A 147 -24.93 4.79 -2.80
CA MET A 147 -23.79 4.07 -2.20
C MET A 147 -24.04 2.58 -2.05
N SER A 148 -24.18 1.85 -3.17
CA SER A 148 -24.21 0.40 -3.13
C SER A 148 -22.86 -0.07 -2.60
N LEU A 149 -22.81 -0.29 -1.29
CA LEU A 149 -21.68 -0.92 -0.63
C LEU A 149 -21.40 -2.24 -1.36
N PRO A 150 -20.13 -2.65 -1.51
CA PRO A 150 -19.83 -3.91 -2.17
C PRO A 150 -20.72 -4.99 -1.58
N GLY A 151 -21.45 -5.77 -2.40
CA GLY A 151 -22.42 -6.76 -1.89
C GLY A 151 -21.81 -7.81 -0.94
N LYS A 152 -20.47 -7.86 -0.86
CA LYS A 152 -19.68 -8.65 0.09
C LYS A 152 -19.49 -8.00 1.46
N LEU A 153 -19.48 -6.67 1.55
CA LEU A 153 -19.24 -5.92 2.78
C LEU A 153 -20.43 -6.10 3.72
N ALA A 154 -20.19 -6.70 4.88
CA ALA A 154 -21.10 -6.62 5.99
C ALA A 154 -20.76 -5.35 6.77
N ASP A 155 -21.55 -4.28 6.64
CA ASP A 155 -21.23 -3.01 7.31
C ASP A 155 -21.61 -3.01 8.81
N CYS A 156 -21.10 -2.03 9.55
CA CYS A 156 -21.51 -1.73 10.92
C CYS A 156 -22.64 -0.67 10.95
N SER A 157 -23.38 -0.59 12.05
CA SER A 157 -24.51 0.34 12.16
C SER A 157 -24.13 1.73 12.67
N ASP A 158 -23.05 1.86 13.46
CA ASP A 158 -22.54 3.15 13.92
C ASP A 158 -22.02 3.97 12.72
N LYS A 159 -22.24 5.28 12.78
CA LYS A 159 -21.87 6.24 11.75
C LYS A 159 -20.65 7.06 12.13
N ASN A 160 -20.19 6.99 13.38
CA ASN A 160 -18.99 7.68 13.82
C ASN A 160 -17.74 6.84 13.46
N PRO A 161 -16.91 7.27 12.49
CA PRO A 161 -15.75 6.49 12.06
C PRO A 161 -14.80 6.11 13.19
N LYS A 162 -14.68 6.96 14.22
CA LYS A 162 -13.82 6.74 15.40
C LYS A 162 -14.18 5.51 16.23
N ASN A 163 -15.44 5.11 16.17
CA ASN A 163 -15.93 3.92 16.86
C ASN A 163 -15.89 2.69 15.96
N CYS A 164 -15.71 2.90 14.65
CA CYS A 164 -15.92 1.88 13.64
C CYS A 164 -14.61 1.24 13.22
N GLU A 165 -14.65 -0.07 13.04
CA GLU A 165 -13.51 -0.89 12.66
C GLU A 165 -13.91 -1.80 11.51
N ILE A 166 -13.01 -2.08 10.59
CA ILE A 166 -13.24 -3.01 9.47
C ILE A 166 -12.23 -4.15 9.53
N TYR A 167 -12.72 -5.38 9.46
CA TYR A 167 -11.91 -6.58 9.35
C TYR A 167 -11.85 -7.04 7.91
N ILE A 168 -10.63 -7.16 7.38
CA ILE A 168 -10.36 -7.78 6.10
C ILE A 168 -10.02 -9.24 6.38
N VAL A 169 -10.83 -10.14 5.84
CA VAL A 169 -10.74 -11.59 6.12
C VAL A 169 -10.51 -12.40 4.87
N GLU A 170 -9.76 -13.49 5.02
CA GLU A 170 -9.48 -14.43 3.93
C GLU A 170 -10.67 -15.38 3.70
N GLY A 171 -11.31 -15.24 2.55
CA GLY A 171 -12.37 -16.12 2.08
C GLY A 171 -13.74 -15.90 2.73
N ASP A 172 -14.75 -16.50 2.11
CA ASP A 172 -16.12 -16.43 2.60
C ASP A 172 -16.33 -17.25 3.89
N SER A 173 -15.48 -18.26 4.14
CA SER A 173 -15.55 -19.13 5.33
C SER A 173 -15.23 -18.34 6.59
N ALA A 174 -14.03 -17.76 6.68
CA ALA A 174 -13.66 -16.88 7.79
C ALA A 174 -14.58 -15.65 7.85
N GLY A 175 -15.02 -15.14 6.70
CA GLY A 175 -16.02 -14.08 6.62
C GLY A 175 -17.37 -14.43 7.25
N GLY A 176 -17.85 -15.67 7.11
CA GLY A 176 -19.08 -16.15 7.76
C GLY A 176 -18.97 -16.18 9.27
N SER A 177 -17.88 -16.76 9.80
CA SER A 177 -17.61 -16.81 11.24
C SER A 177 -17.44 -15.41 11.82
N ALA A 178 -16.62 -14.56 11.20
CA ALA A 178 -16.40 -13.18 11.64
C ALA A 178 -17.68 -12.33 11.59
N LYS A 179 -18.52 -12.49 10.56
CA LYS A 179 -19.82 -11.81 10.47
C LYS A 179 -20.77 -12.18 11.61
N THR A 180 -20.67 -13.41 12.09
CA THR A 180 -21.50 -13.94 13.18
C THR A 180 -20.97 -13.50 14.54
N ALA A 181 -19.65 -13.54 14.73
CA ALA A 181 -18.95 -13.18 15.96
C ALA A 181 -19.00 -11.67 16.29
N ARG A 182 -18.93 -10.82 15.27
CA ARG A 182 -18.71 -9.38 15.43
C ARG A 182 -19.76 -8.66 16.28
N ASN A 183 -19.34 -7.53 16.86
CA ASN A 183 -20.28 -6.50 17.28
C ASN A 183 -20.76 -5.70 16.07
N ARG A 184 -22.01 -5.92 15.65
CA ARG A 184 -22.61 -5.26 14.47
C ARG A 184 -22.70 -3.74 14.60
N ALA A 185 -22.63 -3.20 15.83
CA ALA A 185 -22.64 -1.77 16.05
C ALA A 185 -21.38 -1.11 15.48
N THR A 186 -20.21 -1.68 15.76
CA THR A 186 -18.92 -1.03 15.54
C THR A 186 -18.00 -1.76 14.55
N GLN A 187 -18.27 -3.02 14.21
CA GLN A 187 -17.36 -3.83 13.41
C GLN A 187 -17.96 -4.22 12.07
N ALA A 188 -17.29 -3.83 10.98
CA ALA A 188 -17.56 -4.21 9.61
C ALA A 188 -16.67 -5.39 9.16
N ILE A 189 -17.16 -6.25 8.27
CA ILE A 189 -16.41 -7.39 7.73
C ILE A 189 -16.37 -7.32 6.20
N LEU A 190 -15.17 -7.36 5.64
CA LEU A 190 -14.91 -7.40 4.21
C LEU A 190 -14.18 -8.70 3.85
N PRO A 191 -14.89 -9.73 3.37
CA PRO A 191 -14.26 -10.96 2.91
C PRO A 191 -13.64 -10.77 1.52
N LEU A 192 -12.38 -11.19 1.38
CA LEU A 192 -11.63 -11.19 0.13
C LEU A 192 -11.54 -12.61 -0.42
N ARG A 193 -11.67 -12.77 -1.73
CA ARG A 193 -11.59 -14.10 -2.37
C ARG A 193 -10.27 -14.28 -3.11
N GLY A 194 -9.56 -15.35 -2.74
CA GLY A 194 -8.28 -15.69 -3.35
C GLY A 194 -7.17 -14.72 -2.98
N LYS A 195 -6.00 -14.94 -3.58
CA LYS A 195 -4.83 -14.07 -3.38
C LYS A 195 -5.05 -12.73 -4.08
N ILE A 196 -4.74 -11.65 -3.38
CA ILE A 196 -4.84 -10.29 -3.93
C ILE A 196 -3.82 -10.11 -5.05
N LEU A 197 -4.18 -9.31 -6.04
CA LEU A 197 -3.26 -8.91 -7.10
C LEU A 197 -2.04 -8.21 -6.48
N ASN A 198 -0.83 -8.65 -6.82
CA ASN A 198 0.38 -7.94 -6.46
C ASN A 198 0.44 -6.59 -7.21
N VAL A 199 0.16 -5.52 -6.49
CA VAL A 199 0.09 -4.17 -7.04
C VAL A 199 1.45 -3.57 -7.39
N GLU A 200 2.55 -4.14 -6.87
CA GLU A 200 3.90 -3.69 -7.21
C GLU A 200 4.26 -3.95 -8.68
N LYS A 201 3.72 -5.04 -9.23
CA LYS A 201 3.99 -5.51 -10.60
C LYS A 201 2.93 -5.06 -11.61
N ALA A 202 1.77 -4.63 -11.11
CA ALA A 202 0.62 -4.39 -11.93
C ALA A 202 0.49 -2.90 -12.28
N ARG A 203 -0.07 -2.65 -13.46
CA ARG A 203 -0.39 -1.29 -13.90
C ARG A 203 -1.64 -0.78 -13.18
N ILE A 204 -1.72 0.54 -13.00
CA ILE A 204 -2.82 1.17 -12.27
C ILE A 204 -4.20 0.87 -12.86
N ASP A 205 -4.34 0.76 -14.18
CA ASP A 205 -5.58 0.37 -14.86
C ASP A 205 -6.01 -1.05 -14.48
N HIS A 206 -5.10 -2.02 -14.58
CA HIS A 206 -5.36 -3.41 -14.19
C HIS A 206 -5.70 -3.53 -12.70
N ILE A 207 -4.99 -2.77 -11.85
CA ILE A 207 -5.24 -2.71 -10.40
C ILE A 207 -6.67 -2.23 -10.13
N LEU A 208 -7.12 -1.21 -10.86
CA LEU A 208 -8.44 -0.63 -10.68
C LEU A 208 -9.56 -1.43 -11.30
N GLU A 209 -9.28 -2.34 -12.23
CA GLU A 209 -10.24 -3.33 -12.72
C GLU A 209 -10.44 -4.49 -11.74
N ASN A 210 -9.52 -4.67 -10.79
CA ASN A 210 -9.62 -5.75 -9.80
C ASN A 210 -10.77 -5.49 -8.80
N LYS A 211 -11.69 -6.46 -8.74
CA LYS A 211 -12.90 -6.37 -7.90
C LYS A 211 -12.61 -6.29 -6.40
N GLU A 212 -11.59 -7.00 -5.91
CA GLU A 212 -11.24 -6.99 -4.48
C GLU A 212 -10.64 -5.63 -4.10
N ILE A 213 -9.79 -5.06 -4.96
CA ILE A 213 -9.21 -3.72 -4.76
C ILE A 213 -10.29 -2.64 -4.83
N GLN A 214 -11.19 -2.70 -5.82
CA GLN A 214 -12.34 -1.79 -5.88
C GLN A 214 -13.22 -1.89 -4.63
N ALA A 215 -13.46 -3.10 -4.12
CA ALA A 215 -14.24 -3.31 -2.90
C ALA A 215 -13.57 -2.67 -1.69
N MET A 216 -12.24 -2.81 -1.53
CA MET A 216 -11.48 -2.15 -0.46
C MET A 216 -11.55 -0.61 -0.56
N ILE A 217 -11.26 -0.04 -1.73
CA ILE A 217 -11.31 1.42 -1.95
C ILE A 217 -12.70 1.96 -1.63
N THR A 218 -13.74 1.26 -2.08
CA THR A 218 -15.14 1.65 -1.83
C THR A 218 -15.51 1.49 -0.35
N ALA A 219 -15.03 0.44 0.31
CA ALA A 219 -15.27 0.23 1.73
C ALA A 219 -14.65 1.34 2.57
N PHE A 220 -13.36 1.67 2.37
CA PHE A 220 -12.68 2.70 3.18
C PHE A 220 -13.20 4.11 2.92
N GLY A 221 -13.62 4.42 1.69
CA GLY A 221 -14.22 5.70 1.32
C GLY A 221 -13.23 6.85 1.10
N THR A 222 -11.94 6.62 1.33
CA THR A 222 -10.88 7.63 1.22
C THR A 222 -10.48 7.95 -0.21
N GLY A 223 -10.75 7.08 -1.19
CA GLY A 223 -10.13 7.18 -2.52
C GLY A 223 -8.66 6.72 -2.50
N ILE A 224 -7.90 7.05 -3.56
CA ILE A 224 -6.48 6.66 -3.74
C ILE A 224 -5.68 7.78 -4.42
N HIS A 225 -4.36 7.81 -4.19
CA HIS A 225 -3.42 8.78 -4.77
C HIS A 225 -3.94 10.23 -4.71
N GLU A 226 -4.04 10.92 -5.84
CA GLU A 226 -4.48 12.33 -5.93
C GLU A 226 -5.90 12.57 -5.40
N ASN A 227 -6.76 11.54 -5.39
CA ASN A 227 -8.12 11.62 -4.86
C ASN A 227 -8.22 11.09 -3.43
N PHE A 228 -7.09 10.76 -2.80
CA PHE A 228 -7.07 10.29 -1.42
C PHE A 228 -7.42 11.43 -0.47
N ASP A 229 -8.37 11.18 0.42
CA ASP A 229 -8.83 12.11 1.43
C ASP A 229 -9.08 11.33 2.73
N ILE A 230 -8.22 11.55 3.72
CA ILE A 230 -8.28 10.86 5.00
C ILE A 230 -9.54 11.23 5.81
N GLU A 231 -10.08 12.43 5.62
CA GLU A 231 -11.27 12.90 6.33
C GLU A 231 -12.53 12.12 5.93
N LYS A 232 -12.47 11.41 4.80
CA LYS A 232 -13.55 10.51 4.32
C LYS A 232 -13.39 9.08 4.82
N LEU A 233 -12.39 8.80 5.66
CA LEU A 233 -12.17 7.47 6.21
C LEU A 233 -13.39 7.04 7.03
N ARG A 234 -13.93 5.86 6.68
CA ARG A 234 -15.16 5.32 7.31
C ARG A 234 -14.91 4.50 8.57
N TYR A 235 -13.69 3.99 8.75
CA TYR A 235 -13.32 3.09 9.84
C TYR A 235 -11.96 3.54 10.39
N ASP A 236 -11.91 3.87 11.68
CA ASP A 236 -10.69 4.30 12.36
C ASP A 236 -9.64 3.18 12.46
N LYS A 237 -10.08 1.92 12.48
CA LYS A 237 -9.19 0.77 12.43
C LYS A 237 -9.50 -0.13 11.25
N ILE A 238 -8.47 -0.42 10.47
CA ILE A 238 -8.46 -1.39 9.39
C ILE A 238 -7.62 -2.56 9.88
N ILE A 239 -8.27 -3.69 10.16
CA ILE A 239 -7.67 -4.87 10.77
C ILE A 239 -7.57 -5.97 9.71
N ILE A 240 -6.35 -6.35 9.37
CA ILE A 240 -6.05 -7.49 8.52
C ILE A 240 -6.09 -8.74 9.40
N MET A 241 -7.06 -9.62 9.15
CA MET A 241 -7.28 -10.85 9.91
C MET A 241 -7.20 -12.04 8.96
N THR A 242 -5.98 -12.56 8.79
CA THR A 242 -5.65 -13.71 7.94
C THR A 242 -5.28 -14.92 8.79
N ASP A 243 -5.23 -16.10 8.17
CA ASP A 243 -4.83 -17.33 8.84
C ASP A 243 -3.36 -17.29 9.27
N ALA A 244 -3.03 -18.04 10.33
CA ALA A 244 -1.68 -18.12 10.91
C ALA A 244 -0.81 -19.15 10.16
N ASP A 245 -0.88 -19.14 8.83
CA ASP A 245 -0.16 -20.03 7.92
C ASP A 245 0.62 -19.25 6.84
N VAL A 246 1.24 -19.97 5.91
CA VAL A 246 2.06 -19.38 4.85
C VAL A 246 1.23 -18.56 3.85
N ASP A 247 -0.03 -18.95 3.62
CA ASP A 247 -0.92 -18.29 2.68
C ASP A 247 -1.50 -16.99 3.26
N GLY A 248 -1.88 -17.00 4.54
CA GLY A 248 -2.29 -15.83 5.28
C GLY A 248 -1.16 -14.80 5.41
N ALA A 249 0.08 -15.23 5.67
CA ALA A 249 1.25 -14.35 5.67
C ALA A 249 1.49 -13.71 4.29
N HIS A 250 1.27 -14.45 3.21
CA HIS A 250 1.37 -13.93 1.86
C HIS A 250 0.27 -12.89 1.55
N ILE A 251 -0.98 -13.14 1.96
CA ILE A 251 -2.08 -12.19 1.79
C ILE A 251 -1.85 -10.92 2.61
N ALA A 252 -1.39 -11.05 3.85
CA ALA A 252 -1.00 -9.91 4.68
C ALA A 252 0.08 -9.07 3.97
N THR A 253 1.10 -9.71 3.39
CA THR A 253 2.16 -9.03 2.64
C THR A 253 1.60 -8.27 1.42
N LEU A 254 0.68 -8.86 0.67
CA LEU A 254 0.02 -8.22 -0.48
C LEU A 254 -0.83 -7.01 -0.06
N LEU A 255 -1.57 -7.13 1.05
CA LEU A 255 -2.36 -6.04 1.63
C LEU A 255 -1.48 -4.89 2.12
N LEU A 256 -0.40 -5.20 2.84
CA LEU A 256 0.56 -4.20 3.30
C LEU A 256 1.21 -3.46 2.12
N THR A 257 1.56 -4.19 1.05
CA THR A 257 2.06 -3.60 -0.19
C THR A 257 1.02 -2.64 -0.79
N PHE A 258 -0.24 -3.04 -0.84
CA PHE A 258 -1.33 -2.19 -1.32
C PHE A 258 -1.50 -0.92 -0.49
N PHE A 259 -1.56 -1.02 0.84
CA PHE A 259 -1.67 0.15 1.71
C PHE A 259 -0.47 1.08 1.55
N TYR A 260 0.75 0.54 1.54
CA TYR A 260 1.97 1.32 1.37
C TYR A 260 1.99 2.08 0.03
N ARG A 261 1.60 1.44 -1.07
CA ARG A 261 1.64 2.04 -2.41
C ARG A 261 0.51 3.01 -2.72
N PHE A 262 -0.72 2.69 -2.28
CA PHE A 262 -1.92 3.42 -2.71
C PHE A 262 -2.53 4.31 -1.63
N MET A 263 -2.27 4.02 -0.35
CA MET A 263 -2.86 4.70 0.81
C MET A 263 -1.85 4.85 1.98
N PRO A 264 -0.62 5.36 1.74
CA PRO A 264 0.43 5.39 2.77
C PRO A 264 0.03 6.18 4.02
N GLU A 265 -0.84 7.20 3.87
CA GLU A 265 -1.38 7.98 4.99
C GLU A 265 -2.14 7.14 6.01
N LEU A 266 -2.80 6.05 5.61
CA LEU A 266 -3.46 5.14 6.56
C LEU A 266 -2.46 4.46 7.49
N ILE A 267 -1.25 4.17 6.99
CA ILE A 267 -0.17 3.60 7.80
C ILE A 267 0.47 4.70 8.66
N ARG A 268 0.78 5.86 8.07
CA ARG A 268 1.42 6.98 8.79
C ARG A 268 0.59 7.47 9.97
N GLN A 269 -0.74 7.50 9.82
CA GLN A 269 -1.67 7.90 10.89
C GLN A 269 -2.07 6.75 11.82
N GLY A 270 -1.59 5.53 11.57
CA GLY A 270 -1.77 4.39 12.48
C GLY A 270 -3.15 3.75 12.44
N HIS A 271 -3.80 3.72 11.27
CA HIS A 271 -5.11 3.10 11.07
C HIS A 271 -5.03 1.63 10.64
N VAL A 272 -3.85 1.11 10.28
CA VAL A 272 -3.67 -0.27 9.78
C VAL A 272 -3.12 -1.19 10.88
N TYR A 273 -3.77 -2.34 11.06
CA TYR A 273 -3.46 -3.32 12.10
C TYR A 273 -3.46 -4.73 11.53
N LEU A 274 -2.67 -5.63 12.13
CA LEU A 274 -2.75 -7.07 11.95
C LEU A 274 -3.37 -7.69 13.20
N ALA A 275 -4.39 -8.53 13.03
CA ALA A 275 -4.92 -9.33 14.12
C ALA A 275 -3.98 -10.49 14.44
N GLN A 276 -3.83 -10.80 15.73
CA GLN A 276 -3.02 -11.92 16.17
C GLN A 276 -3.93 -12.97 16.83
N PRO A 277 -4.42 -13.97 16.08
CA PRO A 277 -5.20 -15.07 16.66
C PRO A 277 -4.30 -16.00 17.50
N PRO A 278 -4.88 -16.75 18.45
CA PRO A 278 -4.12 -17.71 19.26
C PRO A 278 -3.65 -18.91 18.42
N LEU A 279 -2.48 -19.42 18.75
CA LEU A 279 -1.91 -20.63 18.12
C LEU A 279 -2.46 -21.90 18.72
N TYR A 280 -2.78 -21.87 20.03
CA TYR A 280 -3.21 -23.04 20.78
C TYR A 280 -4.43 -22.75 21.65
N ARG A 281 -5.25 -23.79 21.82
CA ARG A 281 -6.32 -23.89 22.81
C ARG A 281 -6.01 -25.07 23.73
N LEU A 282 -5.86 -24.80 25.03
CA LEU A 282 -5.75 -25.82 26.06
C LEU A 282 -7.09 -25.92 26.78
N GLU A 283 -7.65 -27.12 26.88
CA GLU A 283 -8.83 -27.41 27.69
C GLU A 283 -8.48 -28.42 28.80
N LYS A 284 -8.83 -28.06 30.04
CA LYS A 284 -8.73 -28.96 31.21
C LYS A 284 -9.88 -28.71 32.16
N ASN A 285 -10.56 -29.76 32.60
CA ASN A 285 -11.66 -29.69 33.58
C ASN A 285 -12.71 -28.62 33.23
N LYS A 286 -13.05 -28.49 31.93
CA LYS A 286 -13.96 -27.46 31.36
C LYS A 286 -13.47 -26.02 31.41
N LYS A 287 -12.26 -25.75 31.90
CA LYS A 287 -11.59 -24.46 31.74
C LYS A 287 -10.81 -24.46 30.43
N ILE A 288 -10.80 -23.30 29.78
CA ILE A 288 -10.14 -23.09 28.49
C ILE A 288 -9.11 -21.99 28.66
N TRP A 289 -7.92 -22.21 28.11
CA TRP A 289 -6.85 -21.24 27.99
C TRP A 289 -6.44 -21.14 26.53
N TYR A 290 -6.04 -19.95 26.11
CA TYR A 290 -5.48 -19.70 24.78
C TYR A 290 -4.02 -19.31 24.93
N ALA A 291 -3.19 -19.77 23.99
CA ALA A 291 -1.78 -19.40 23.94
C ALA A 291 -1.43 -18.89 22.53
N TYR A 292 -0.65 -17.83 22.48
CA TYR A 292 -0.20 -17.14 21.27
C TYR A 292 1.25 -17.49 20.90
N SER A 293 1.94 -18.28 21.74
CA SER A 293 3.29 -18.79 21.49
C SER A 293 3.49 -20.17 22.12
N ASP A 294 4.54 -20.87 21.68
CA ASP A 294 4.96 -22.15 22.28
C ASP A 294 5.38 -21.97 23.76
N ASP A 295 6.06 -20.86 24.07
CA ASP A 295 6.52 -20.55 25.42
C ASP A 295 5.35 -20.26 26.37
N GLU A 296 4.32 -19.56 25.87
CA GLU A 296 3.09 -19.31 26.62
C GLU A 296 2.32 -20.62 26.85
N LEU A 297 2.22 -21.49 25.84
CA LEU A 297 1.62 -22.81 26.02
C LEU A 297 2.36 -23.62 27.08
N ALA A 298 3.70 -23.64 27.05
CA ALA A 298 4.51 -24.35 28.03
C ALA A 298 4.26 -23.81 29.45
N SER A 299 4.21 -22.48 29.60
CA SER A 299 3.94 -21.80 30.87
C SER A 299 2.55 -22.15 31.40
N ILE A 300 1.51 -22.09 30.56
CA ILE A 300 0.15 -22.47 30.94
C ILE A 300 0.09 -23.95 31.35
N ILE A 301 0.77 -24.85 30.63
CA ILE A 301 0.81 -26.28 30.97
C ILE A 301 1.51 -26.50 32.32
N GLU A 302 2.54 -25.73 32.66
CA GLU A 302 3.22 -25.82 33.96
C GLU A 302 2.33 -25.35 35.11
N GLU A 303 1.60 -24.23 34.93
CA GLU A 303 0.65 -23.73 35.92
C GLU A 303 -0.54 -24.67 36.13
N VAL A 304 -1.08 -25.19 35.03
CA VAL A 304 -2.27 -26.02 35.03
C VAL A 304 -1.94 -27.47 35.45
N GLY A 305 -0.68 -27.90 35.30
CA GLY A 305 -0.17 -29.22 35.66
C GLY A 305 -0.16 -30.19 34.47
N ARG A 306 0.93 -30.96 34.34
CA ARG A 306 1.17 -31.96 33.28
C ARG A 306 0.50 -33.30 33.59
N ASP A 307 -0.82 -33.38 33.43
CA ASP A 307 -1.60 -34.61 33.54
C ASP A 307 -2.24 -35.02 32.21
N GLN A 308 -2.63 -36.29 32.08
CA GLN A 308 -3.17 -36.87 30.83
C GLN A 308 -4.54 -36.27 30.39
N ASN A 309 -5.12 -35.37 31.19
CA ASN A 309 -6.41 -34.75 30.91
C ASN A 309 -6.31 -33.44 30.12
N ASN A 310 -5.09 -32.98 29.82
CA ASN A 310 -4.85 -31.77 29.02
C ASN A 310 -5.19 -32.03 27.55
N LYS A 311 -6.21 -31.37 27.02
CA LYS A 311 -6.54 -31.39 25.59
C LYS A 311 -5.98 -30.14 24.94
N VAL A 312 -4.87 -30.28 24.22
CA VAL A 312 -4.27 -29.19 23.42
C VAL A 312 -4.73 -29.32 21.97
N GLN A 313 -5.33 -28.26 21.45
CA GLN A 313 -5.68 -28.09 20.04
C GLN A 313 -4.79 -26.98 19.47
N ARG A 314 -4.16 -27.24 18.34
CA ARG A 314 -3.43 -26.21 17.57
C ARG A 314 -4.35 -25.71 16.46
N TYR A 315 -4.53 -24.40 16.37
CA TYR A 315 -5.28 -23.80 15.28
C TYR A 315 -4.39 -23.70 14.04
N LYS A 316 -4.93 -24.07 12.88
CA LYS A 316 -4.26 -23.87 11.59
C LYS A 316 -4.84 -22.70 10.80
N GLY A 317 -6.12 -22.42 10.98
CA GLY A 317 -6.79 -21.29 10.35
C GLY A 317 -7.97 -20.80 11.17
N LEU A 318 -8.42 -19.59 10.88
CA LEU A 318 -9.54 -18.92 11.56
C LEU A 318 -10.85 -19.66 11.37
N GLY A 319 -11.00 -20.44 10.30
CA GLY A 319 -12.17 -21.26 10.04
C GLY A 319 -12.37 -22.45 11.00
N GLU A 320 -11.34 -22.80 11.79
CA GLU A 320 -11.45 -23.84 12.82
C GLU A 320 -12.05 -23.33 14.14
N MET A 321 -12.18 -22.01 14.28
CA MET A 321 -12.81 -21.37 15.43
C MET A 321 -14.30 -21.18 15.19
N ASP A 322 -15.10 -21.47 16.20
CA ASP A 322 -16.50 -21.03 16.22
C ASP A 322 -16.58 -19.51 16.47
N ALA A 323 -17.78 -18.94 16.32
CA ALA A 323 -17.99 -17.50 16.42
C ALA A 323 -17.65 -16.95 17.83
N ASP A 324 -17.94 -17.71 18.88
CA ASP A 324 -17.69 -17.28 20.26
C ASP A 324 -16.19 -17.28 20.56
N GLN A 325 -15.46 -18.30 20.11
CA GLN A 325 -14.00 -18.38 20.19
C GLN A 325 -13.33 -17.24 19.43
N LEU A 326 -13.78 -16.96 18.21
CA LEU A 326 -13.23 -15.89 17.38
C LEU A 326 -13.46 -14.52 18.03
N TRP A 327 -14.64 -14.30 18.62
CA TRP A 327 -14.94 -13.10 19.40
C TRP A 327 -13.98 -12.98 20.59
N ASP A 328 -13.97 -13.97 21.49
CA ASP A 328 -13.25 -13.91 22.76
C ASP A 328 -11.72 -13.77 22.62
N THR A 329 -11.17 -14.20 21.48
CA THR A 329 -9.71 -14.26 21.29
C THR A 329 -9.17 -13.15 20.42
N THR A 330 -9.90 -12.78 19.35
CA THR A 330 -9.33 -12.01 18.24
C THR A 330 -10.14 -10.76 17.90
N MET A 331 -11.45 -10.73 18.22
CA MET A 331 -12.32 -9.61 17.84
C MET A 331 -12.80 -8.74 19.01
N ASP A 332 -12.82 -9.25 20.24
CA ASP A 332 -13.21 -8.52 21.44
C ASP A 332 -12.19 -7.40 21.75
N PRO A 333 -12.56 -6.11 21.70
CA PRO A 333 -11.66 -5.00 21.98
C PRO A 333 -11.00 -5.04 23.37
N GLU A 334 -11.59 -5.74 24.35
CA GLU A 334 -11.04 -5.85 25.70
C GLU A 334 -9.96 -6.94 25.85
N LYS A 335 -9.96 -7.93 24.96
CA LYS A 335 -9.10 -9.14 25.08
C LYS A 335 -8.10 -9.29 23.95
N ARG A 336 -8.44 -8.81 22.75
CA ARG A 336 -7.65 -9.05 21.54
C ARG A 336 -6.28 -8.39 21.58
N ILE A 337 -5.38 -8.95 20.78
CA ILE A 337 -4.05 -8.39 20.52
C ILE A 337 -4.00 -7.95 19.06
N LEU A 338 -3.67 -6.68 18.83
CA LEU A 338 -3.48 -6.11 17.50
C LEU A 338 -2.05 -5.59 17.36
N LEU A 339 -1.39 -5.97 16.27
CA LEU A 339 -0.11 -5.39 15.88
C LEU A 339 -0.38 -4.17 15.00
N ARG A 340 -0.07 -2.97 15.50
CA ARG A 340 -0.20 -1.74 14.71
C ARG A 340 0.93 -1.63 13.71
N VAL A 341 0.59 -1.47 12.44
CA VAL A 341 1.58 -1.21 11.39
C VAL A 341 2.01 0.25 11.50
N SER A 342 3.31 0.49 11.56
CA SER A 342 3.88 1.83 11.65
C SER A 342 4.99 2.02 10.63
N MET A 343 5.10 3.25 10.13
CA MET A 343 6.18 3.67 9.25
C MET A 343 6.60 5.07 9.66
N THR A 344 7.90 5.28 9.90
CA THR A 344 8.45 6.61 10.16
C THR A 344 9.10 7.17 8.91
N GLY A 345 9.25 8.50 8.82
CA GLY A 345 9.85 9.15 7.65
C GLY A 345 11.31 8.75 7.40
N GLU A 346 12.03 8.29 8.42
CA GLU A 346 13.41 7.81 8.30
C GLU A 346 13.46 6.42 7.65
N ASP A 347 12.42 5.61 7.84
CA ASP A 347 12.34 4.23 7.33
C ASP A 347 11.85 4.16 5.88
N GLU A 348 11.25 5.22 5.33
CA GLU A 348 10.56 5.16 4.03
C GLU A 348 11.44 4.64 2.89
N ALA A 349 12.71 5.03 2.85
CA ALA A 349 13.64 4.56 1.82
C ALA A 349 13.96 3.06 1.95
N GLU A 350 14.11 2.55 3.18
CA GLU A 350 14.38 1.14 3.44
C GLU A 350 13.15 0.27 3.21
N VAL A 351 11.97 0.75 3.64
CA VAL A 351 10.68 0.11 3.39
C VAL A 351 10.40 0.04 1.88
N ASP A 352 10.66 1.13 1.15
CA ASP A 352 10.52 1.15 -0.31
C ASP A 352 11.40 0.10 -0.99
N MET A 353 12.67 0.04 -0.59
CA MET A 353 13.61 -0.93 -1.11
C MET A 353 13.17 -2.36 -0.79
N THR A 354 12.66 -2.60 0.42
CA THR A 354 12.16 -3.91 0.86
C THR A 354 10.98 -4.37 0.02
N PHE A 355 9.96 -3.52 -0.17
CA PHE A 355 8.83 -3.85 -1.05
C PHE A 355 9.27 -4.06 -2.50
N ASN A 356 10.20 -3.26 -3.01
CA ASN A 356 10.72 -3.41 -4.36
C ASN A 356 11.43 -4.77 -4.55
N VAL A 357 12.28 -5.17 -3.59
CA VAL A 357 12.99 -6.46 -3.63
C VAL A 357 12.01 -7.63 -3.51
N LEU A 358 11.09 -7.58 -2.54
CA LEU A 358 10.20 -8.71 -2.24
C LEU A 358 9.04 -8.83 -3.23
N MET A 359 8.49 -7.71 -3.69
CA MET A 359 7.25 -7.67 -4.47
C MET A 359 7.47 -7.28 -5.92
N GLY A 360 8.60 -6.64 -6.28
CA GLY A 360 8.91 -6.17 -7.63
C GLY A 360 9.34 -7.26 -8.62
N ASP A 361 9.62 -6.89 -9.86
CA ASP A 361 9.79 -7.85 -10.96
C ASP A 361 11.11 -8.62 -10.95
N ASN A 362 12.16 -8.07 -10.32
CA ASN A 362 13.48 -8.68 -10.31
C ASN A 362 13.54 -9.91 -9.38
N VAL A 363 13.85 -11.07 -9.96
CA VAL A 363 13.93 -12.35 -9.23
C VAL A 363 15.22 -12.47 -8.44
N GLU A 364 16.35 -12.04 -8.99
CA GLU A 364 17.68 -12.28 -8.39
C GLU A 364 17.86 -11.62 -7.01
N PRO A 365 17.52 -10.33 -6.82
CA PRO A 365 17.61 -9.69 -5.51
C PRO A 365 16.71 -10.36 -4.47
N ARG A 366 15.51 -10.78 -4.89
CA ARG A 366 14.56 -11.49 -4.04
C ARG A 366 15.12 -12.85 -3.60
N LYS A 367 15.68 -13.60 -4.54
CA LYS A 367 16.30 -14.91 -4.26
C LYS A 367 17.44 -14.75 -3.25
N LYS A 368 18.32 -13.78 -3.47
CA LYS A 368 19.42 -13.49 -2.53
C LYS A 368 18.90 -13.12 -1.14
N PHE A 369 17.88 -12.28 -1.06
CA PHE A 369 17.23 -11.94 0.22
C PHE A 369 16.70 -13.19 0.93
N ILE A 370 16.03 -14.09 0.21
CA ILE A 370 15.53 -15.35 0.77
C ILE A 370 16.68 -16.23 1.26
N GLU A 371 17.75 -16.38 0.48
CA GLU A 371 18.92 -17.20 0.86
C GLU A 371 19.63 -16.67 2.11
N GLU A 372 19.79 -15.35 2.23
CA GLU A 372 20.41 -14.71 3.39
C GLU A 372 19.55 -14.84 4.66
N ASN A 373 18.22 -14.83 4.51
CA ASN A 373 17.27 -14.84 5.62
C ASN A 373 16.64 -16.22 5.90
N ALA A 374 16.96 -17.25 5.12
CA ALA A 374 16.36 -18.59 5.23
C ALA A 374 16.51 -19.21 6.63
N LYS A 375 17.56 -18.85 7.38
CA LYS A 375 17.84 -19.35 8.73
C LYS A 375 16.82 -18.89 9.78
N PHE A 376 16.06 -17.84 9.50
CA PHE A 376 15.04 -17.32 10.40
C PHE A 376 13.69 -18.05 10.27
N VAL A 377 13.52 -18.87 9.23
CA VAL A 377 12.29 -19.62 9.00
C VAL A 377 12.24 -20.85 9.91
N LYS A 378 11.33 -20.85 10.89
CA LYS A 378 11.09 -22.01 11.78
C LYS A 378 10.03 -22.97 11.25
N ASN A 379 9.09 -22.48 10.43
CA ASN A 379 7.97 -23.24 9.87
C ASN A 379 8.05 -23.22 8.34
N LEU A 380 8.48 -24.32 7.74
CA LEU A 380 8.37 -24.57 6.30
C LEU A 380 7.23 -25.58 6.10
N ASP A 381 6.24 -25.23 5.29
CA ASP A 381 5.40 -26.26 4.67
C ASP A 381 6.26 -26.97 3.62
N ILE A 382 6.63 -28.22 3.90
CA ILE A 382 7.36 -29.13 2.99
C ILE A 382 6.36 -30.03 2.28
#